data_AF-A0A9D0M6P7-F1
#
_entry.id   AF-A0A9D0M6P7-F1
#
_cell.length_a   1.000
_cell.length_b   1.000
_cell.length_c   1.000
_cell.angle_alpha   90.00
_cell.angle_beta   90.00
_cell.angle_gamma   90.00
#
_symmetry.space_group_name_H-M   'P 1'
#
loop_
_entity.id
_entity.type
_entity.pdbx_description
1 polymer ?
#
loop_
_entity_poly.entity_id
_entity_poly.type
_entity_poly.pdbx_seq_one_letter_code
_entity_poly.pdbx_strand_id
1 'polypeptide(L)'
;FTSRAEYRLLLRSDNADRRLVPRAAEIGLVDASFLQAVTAKYEKCDALEAVLRKDSLKTEDARWRRYNGRKLFDLLKIREMDMETLLSLAGTEEEWGREVLESVAIKAKYDGYITRALADIRKFKKMEEMRLPSSFDYTSIKGLTSEAAEKLNKYRPSSVGMASRISGISPADISVLIIYFSRKEGP
;
A
#
# COMPACT_ATOMS: atom_id res chain seq x y z
N PHE A 1 15.70 11.75 14.37
CA PHE A 1 14.51 11.32 13.59
C PHE A 1 13.74 10.24 14.36
N THR A 2 12.77 10.62 15.19
CA THR A 2 12.00 9.67 16.04
C THR A 2 10.50 9.62 15.70
N SER A 3 10.07 10.21 14.59
CA SER A 3 8.71 10.06 14.08
C SER A 3 8.59 8.79 13.22
N ARG A 4 7.87 7.78 13.71
CA ARG A 4 7.44 6.64 12.88
C ARG A 4 6.24 7.06 12.05
N ALA A 5 6.46 7.38 10.77
CA ALA A 5 5.37 7.52 9.82
C ALA A 5 4.90 6.13 9.39
N GLU A 6 3.68 5.74 9.73
CA GLU A 6 3.02 4.51 9.21
C GLU A 6 2.94 4.52 7.68
N TYR A 7 3.11 5.69 7.06
CA TYR A 7 3.08 5.96 5.63
C TYR A 7 4.48 6.11 5.00
N ARG A 8 5.58 5.72 5.68
CA ARG A 8 6.96 6.00 5.22
C ARG A 8 7.25 5.55 3.78
N LEU A 9 6.67 4.44 3.33
CA LEU A 9 6.87 3.91 1.97
C LEU A 9 6.10 4.69 0.88
N LEU A 10 5.08 5.45 1.30
CA LEU A 10 4.30 6.34 0.45
C LEU A 10 4.91 7.74 0.43
N LEU A 11 5.52 8.18 1.54
CA LEU A 11 6.11 9.49 1.75
C LEU A 11 7.62 9.50 1.45
N ARG A 12 8.01 9.12 0.23
CA ARG A 12 9.42 9.09 -0.16
C ARG A 12 9.86 10.43 -0.76
N SER A 13 11.16 10.68 -0.76
CA SER A 13 11.73 11.87 -1.43
C SER A 13 11.53 11.81 -2.94
N ASP A 14 11.68 10.62 -3.55
CA ASP A 14 11.59 10.40 -5.01
C ASP A 14 10.20 10.64 -5.62
N ASN A 15 9.15 10.70 -4.80
CA ASN A 15 7.77 10.91 -5.26
C ASN A 15 7.10 12.13 -4.64
N ALA A 16 7.90 13.04 -4.06
CA ALA A 16 7.39 14.25 -3.40
C ALA A 16 6.71 15.20 -4.38
N ASP A 17 7.27 15.35 -5.58
CA ASP A 17 6.69 16.06 -6.71
C ASP A 17 5.30 15.52 -7.06
N ARG A 18 5.15 14.19 -7.24
CA ARG A 18 3.82 13.56 -7.50
C ARG A 18 2.78 13.93 -6.47
N ARG A 19 3.19 14.02 -5.20
CA ARG A 19 2.29 14.19 -4.05
C ARG A 19 1.96 15.65 -3.77
N LEU A 20 2.92 16.56 -3.95
CA LEU A 20 2.82 17.93 -3.44
C LEU A 20 2.56 18.96 -4.54
N VAL A 21 3.02 18.72 -5.77
CA VAL A 21 2.91 19.71 -6.87
C VAL A 21 1.46 20.05 -7.22
N PRO A 22 0.51 19.08 -7.31
CA PRO A 22 -0.90 19.43 -7.54
C PRO A 22 -1.42 20.40 -6.48
N ARG A 23 -1.11 20.15 -5.20
CA ARG A 23 -1.54 21.01 -4.09
C ARG A 23 -0.83 22.36 -4.08
N ALA A 24 0.45 22.40 -4.46
CA ALA A 24 1.22 23.64 -4.58
C ALA A 24 0.65 24.53 -5.70
N ALA A 25 0.21 23.94 -6.81
CA ALA A 25 -0.43 24.67 -7.91
C ALA A 25 -1.78 25.26 -7.48
N GLU A 26 -2.59 24.51 -6.74
CA GLU A 26 -3.88 24.98 -6.20
C GLU A 26 -3.75 26.24 -5.33
N ILE A 27 -2.61 26.41 -4.64
CA ILE A 27 -2.34 27.57 -3.79
C ILE A 27 -1.42 28.62 -4.46
N GLY A 28 -1.11 28.46 -5.75
CA GLY A 28 -0.34 29.42 -6.53
C GLY A 28 1.17 29.45 -6.25
N LEU A 29 1.74 28.41 -5.62
CA LEU A 29 3.18 28.33 -5.34
C LEU A 29 4.01 27.85 -6.55
N VAL A 30 3.39 27.23 -7.55
CA VAL A 30 4.03 26.80 -8.79
C VAL A 30 3.16 27.21 -9.97
N ASP A 31 3.80 27.44 -11.11
CA ASP A 31 3.10 27.78 -12.35
C ASP A 31 2.51 26.55 -13.07
N ALA A 32 1.68 26.82 -14.07
CA ALA A 32 1.01 25.78 -14.86
C ALA A 32 2.01 24.92 -15.66
N SER A 33 3.12 25.50 -16.14
CA SER A 33 4.14 24.77 -16.89
C SER A 33 4.86 23.73 -16.02
N PHE A 34 5.13 24.06 -14.75
CA PHE A 34 5.75 23.15 -13.81
C PHE A 34 4.82 21.99 -13.45
N LEU A 35 3.54 22.29 -13.20
CA LEU A 35 2.51 21.25 -13.00
C LEU A 35 2.41 20.34 -14.23
N GLN A 36 2.38 20.91 -15.44
CA GLN A 36 2.28 20.14 -16.68
C GLN A 36 3.50 19.22 -16.88
N ALA A 37 4.71 19.71 -16.62
CA ALA A 37 5.93 18.90 -16.72
C ALA A 37 5.90 17.70 -15.75
N VAL A 38 5.47 17.92 -14.50
CA VAL A 38 5.34 16.85 -13.49
C VAL A 38 4.25 15.86 -13.88
N THR A 39 3.10 16.33 -14.34
CA THR A 39 2.02 15.47 -14.83
C THR A 39 2.48 14.61 -16.01
N ALA A 40 3.10 15.21 -17.03
CA ALA A 40 3.58 14.50 -18.22
C ALA A 40 4.64 13.44 -17.87
N LYS A 41 5.53 13.71 -16.91
CA LYS A 41 6.48 12.72 -16.37
C LYS A 41 5.74 11.50 -15.79
N TYR A 42 4.71 11.73 -14.96
CA TYR A 42 3.99 10.63 -14.32
C TYR A 42 3.04 9.89 -15.24
N GLU A 43 2.50 10.53 -16.27
CA GLU A 43 1.78 9.84 -17.35
C GLU A 43 2.69 8.85 -18.07
N LYS A 44 3.94 9.24 -18.40
CA LYS A 44 4.93 8.31 -18.97
C LYS A 44 5.30 7.19 -18.01
N CYS A 45 5.44 7.48 -16.70
CA CYS A 45 5.70 6.45 -15.70
C CYS A 45 4.57 5.42 -15.65
N ASP A 46 3.32 5.89 -15.63
CA ASP A 46 2.14 5.03 -15.53
C ASP A 46 1.94 4.24 -16.84
N ALA A 47 2.27 4.82 -18.00
CA ALA A 47 2.28 4.12 -19.31
C ALA A 47 3.33 3.00 -19.36
N LEU A 48 4.58 3.29 -19.00
CA LEU A 48 5.65 2.29 -18.97
C LEU A 48 5.33 1.15 -17.99
N GLU A 49 4.81 1.48 -16.81
CA GLU A 49 4.36 0.47 -15.86
C GLU A 49 3.26 -0.43 -16.45
N ALA A 50 2.29 0.14 -17.17
CA ALA A 50 1.24 -0.63 -17.81
C ALA A 50 1.80 -1.62 -18.83
N VAL A 51 2.78 -1.21 -19.64
CA VAL A 51 3.51 -2.09 -20.58
C VAL A 51 4.18 -3.25 -19.82
N LEU A 52 4.96 -2.94 -18.79
CA LEU A 52 5.69 -3.96 -18.02
C LEU A 52 4.77 -4.90 -17.22
N ARG A 53 3.57 -4.48 -16.85
CA ARG A 53 2.59 -5.33 -16.16
C ARG A 53 1.77 -6.18 -17.13
N LYS A 54 1.61 -5.73 -18.38
CA LYS A 54 0.85 -6.44 -19.41
C LYS A 54 1.55 -7.74 -19.78
N ASP A 55 2.82 -7.67 -20.13
CA ASP A 55 3.55 -8.81 -20.69
C ASP A 55 4.35 -9.59 -19.65
N SER A 56 4.50 -10.88 -19.94
CA SER A 56 5.36 -11.79 -19.19
C SER A 56 6.64 -12.04 -19.97
N LEU A 57 7.74 -12.27 -19.26
CA LEU A 57 9.02 -12.60 -19.88
C LEU A 57 8.90 -13.87 -20.73
N LYS A 58 9.39 -13.76 -21.96
CA LYS A 58 9.62 -14.86 -22.88
C LYS A 58 10.98 -14.62 -23.54
N THR A 59 12.01 -15.32 -23.08
CA THR A 59 13.36 -15.19 -23.61
C THR A 59 14.06 -16.54 -23.71
N GLU A 60 14.97 -16.64 -24.68
CA GLU A 60 15.93 -17.74 -24.84
C GLU A 60 17.28 -17.46 -24.18
N ASP A 61 17.47 -16.27 -23.59
CA ASP A 61 18.67 -15.96 -22.81
C ASP A 61 18.76 -16.90 -21.59
N ALA A 62 19.81 -17.73 -21.55
CA ALA A 62 20.04 -18.71 -20.49
C ALA A 62 20.08 -18.08 -19.09
N ARG A 63 20.53 -16.82 -18.96
CA ARG A 63 20.57 -16.09 -17.69
C ARG A 63 19.17 -15.80 -17.14
N TRP A 64 18.22 -15.52 -18.03
CA TRP A 64 16.89 -15.03 -17.68
C TRP A 64 15.77 -16.05 -17.90
N ARG A 65 16.02 -17.14 -18.64
CA ARG A 65 15.05 -18.20 -18.96
C ARG A 65 14.33 -18.76 -17.74
N ARG A 66 15.00 -18.86 -16.58
CA ARG A 66 14.40 -19.31 -15.30
C ARG A 66 13.26 -18.42 -14.78
N TYR A 67 13.12 -17.21 -15.33
CA TYR A 67 12.06 -16.27 -14.97
C TYR A 67 10.95 -16.17 -16.02
N ASN A 68 10.99 -16.98 -17.08
CA ASN A 68 9.93 -17.02 -18.09
C ASN A 68 8.55 -17.22 -17.45
N GLY A 69 7.54 -16.52 -17.99
CA GLY A 69 6.17 -16.51 -17.46
C GLY A 69 5.91 -15.49 -16.35
N ARG A 70 6.94 -14.96 -15.67
CA ARG A 70 6.78 -13.86 -14.70
C ARG A 70 6.52 -12.54 -15.42
N LYS A 71 5.73 -11.64 -14.80
CA LYS A 71 5.50 -10.30 -15.31
C LYS A 71 6.80 -9.51 -15.35
N LEU A 72 7.03 -8.76 -16.44
CA LEU A 72 8.25 -7.96 -16.61
C LEU A 72 8.43 -6.99 -15.44
N PHE A 73 7.34 -6.34 -15.00
CA PHE A 73 7.35 -5.43 -13.85
C PHE A 73 7.87 -6.09 -12.56
N ASP A 74 7.55 -7.36 -12.32
CA ASP A 74 8.01 -8.07 -11.13
C ASP A 74 9.50 -8.43 -11.19
N LEU A 75 10.10 -8.48 -12.38
CA LEU A 75 11.52 -8.77 -12.53
C LEU A 75 12.40 -7.65 -11.99
N LEU A 76 11.92 -6.41 -11.93
CA LEU A 76 12.64 -5.27 -11.32
C LEU A 76 12.87 -5.42 -9.81
N LYS A 77 12.23 -6.41 -9.18
CA LYS A 77 12.46 -6.80 -7.79
C LYS A 77 13.71 -7.68 -7.64
N ILE A 78 14.22 -8.24 -8.73
CA ILE A 78 15.44 -9.07 -8.76
C ILE A 78 16.65 -8.14 -8.75
N ARG A 79 17.59 -8.37 -7.83
CA ARG A 79 18.77 -7.51 -7.62
C ARG A 79 19.63 -7.34 -8.89
N GLU A 80 19.69 -8.37 -9.73
CA GLU A 80 20.52 -8.43 -10.92
C GLU A 80 19.83 -7.81 -12.16
N MET A 81 18.54 -7.44 -12.06
CA MET A 81 17.75 -6.90 -13.16
C MET A 81 17.72 -5.36 -13.08
N ASP A 82 18.20 -4.71 -14.14
CA ASP A 82 18.06 -3.28 -14.37
C ASP A 82 17.03 -2.99 -15.48
N MET A 83 16.67 -1.70 -15.63
CA MET A 83 15.67 -1.29 -16.62
C MET A 83 16.14 -1.54 -18.05
N GLU A 84 17.41 -1.29 -18.35
CA GLU A 84 17.95 -1.42 -19.71
C GLU A 84 17.86 -2.88 -20.18
N THR A 85 18.32 -3.82 -19.35
CA THR A 85 18.20 -5.25 -19.60
C THR A 85 16.74 -5.66 -19.73
N LEU A 86 15.86 -5.18 -18.85
CA LEU A 86 14.44 -5.53 -18.89
C LEU A 86 13.76 -5.05 -20.17
N LEU A 87 14.07 -3.83 -20.62
CA LEU A 87 13.51 -3.26 -21.83
C LEU A 87 14.00 -4.00 -23.07
N SER A 88 15.28 -4.37 -23.11
CA SER A 88 15.81 -5.24 -24.17
C SER A 88 15.11 -6.60 -24.21
N LEU A 89 14.90 -7.23 -23.05
CA LEU A 89 14.15 -8.49 -22.93
C LEU A 89 12.65 -8.35 -23.28
N ALA A 90 12.08 -7.16 -23.10
CA ALA A 90 10.70 -6.85 -23.45
C ALA A 90 10.52 -6.56 -24.95
N GLY A 91 11.61 -6.32 -25.69
CA GLY A 91 11.55 -5.93 -27.09
C GLY A 91 10.92 -4.54 -27.31
N THR A 92 11.05 -3.63 -26.34
CA THR A 92 10.58 -2.25 -26.50
C THR A 92 11.61 -1.41 -27.25
N GLU A 93 11.17 -0.76 -28.32
CA GLU A 93 12.00 0.18 -29.10
C GLU A 93 11.78 1.64 -28.66
N GLU A 94 10.79 1.90 -27.81
CA GLU A 94 10.49 3.23 -27.30
C GLU A 94 11.56 3.73 -26.33
N GLU A 95 12.08 4.94 -26.58
CA GLU A 95 13.00 5.61 -25.67
C GLU A 95 12.25 6.26 -24.50
N TRP A 96 12.60 5.83 -23.30
CA TRP A 96 12.07 6.37 -22.06
C TRP A 96 13.10 7.28 -21.38
N GLY A 97 12.65 8.43 -20.87
CA GLY A 97 13.54 9.34 -20.14
C GLY A 97 14.09 8.68 -18.85
N ARG A 98 15.34 9.00 -18.50
CA ARG A 98 16.02 8.44 -17.31
C ARG A 98 15.18 8.56 -16.03
N GLU A 99 14.58 9.73 -15.78
CA GLU A 99 13.74 9.93 -14.60
C GLU A 99 12.50 9.00 -14.56
N VAL A 100 11.93 8.69 -15.72
CA VAL A 100 10.79 7.77 -15.84
C VAL A 100 11.25 6.35 -15.50
N LEU A 101 12.36 5.92 -16.09
CA LEU A 101 12.96 4.60 -15.83
C LEU A 101 13.28 4.41 -14.34
N GLU A 102 13.94 5.38 -13.72
CA GLU A 102 14.27 5.34 -12.30
C GLU A 102 13.02 5.31 -11.42
N SER A 103 12.02 6.15 -11.71
CA SER A 103 10.77 6.21 -10.96
C SER A 103 10.02 4.88 -11.01
N VAL A 104 9.93 4.26 -12.18
CA VAL A 104 9.26 2.95 -12.37
C VAL A 104 10.05 1.84 -11.67
N ALA A 105 11.38 1.82 -11.78
CA ALA A 105 12.22 0.84 -11.09
C ALA A 105 12.09 0.93 -9.56
N ILE A 106 12.13 2.15 -9.00
CA ILE A 106 11.92 2.39 -7.57
C ILE A 106 10.51 1.93 -7.16
N LYS A 107 9.49 2.29 -7.93
CA LYS A 107 8.10 1.87 -7.67
C LYS A 107 7.98 0.35 -7.64
N ALA A 108 8.54 -0.36 -8.62
CA ALA A 108 8.50 -1.82 -8.68
C ALA A 108 9.16 -2.50 -7.47
N LYS A 109 10.32 -1.98 -7.01
CA LYS A 109 11.02 -2.48 -5.81
C LYS A 109 10.17 -2.36 -4.54
N TYR A 110 9.39 -1.28 -4.43
CA TYR A 110 8.56 -1.03 -3.25
C TYR A 110 7.10 -1.48 -3.39
N ASP A 111 6.65 -1.86 -4.59
CA ASP A 111 5.25 -2.15 -4.92
C ASP A 111 4.57 -3.13 -3.94
N GLY A 112 5.24 -4.23 -3.61
CA GLY A 112 4.72 -5.22 -2.67
C GLY A 112 4.62 -4.69 -1.23
N TYR A 113 5.62 -3.91 -0.80
CA TYR A 113 5.63 -3.30 0.53
C TYR A 113 4.56 -2.20 0.65
N ILE A 114 4.40 -1.38 -0.39
CA ILE A 114 3.36 -0.35 -0.47
C ILE A 114 1.98 -1.00 -0.45
N THR A 115 1.77 -2.06 -1.23
CA THR A 115 0.51 -2.80 -1.28
C THR A 115 0.14 -3.36 0.10
N ARG A 116 1.12 -3.94 0.81
CA ARG A 116 0.94 -4.43 2.17
C ARG A 116 0.60 -3.30 3.14
N ALA A 117 1.38 -2.22 3.13
CA ALA A 117 1.13 -1.07 4.00
C ALA A 117 -0.26 -0.46 3.76
N LEU A 118 -0.68 -0.32 2.50
CA LEU A 118 -2.03 0.15 2.15
C LEU A 118 -3.12 -0.81 2.63
N ALA A 119 -2.89 -2.13 2.59
CA ALA A 119 -3.82 -3.11 3.13
C ALA A 119 -3.97 -2.97 4.66
N ASP A 120 -2.87 -2.77 5.37
CA ASP A 120 -2.87 -2.56 6.82
C ASP A 120 -3.59 -1.26 7.19
N ILE A 121 -3.34 -0.17 6.46
CA ILE A 121 -4.04 1.12 6.63
C ILE A 121 -5.55 0.95 6.42
N ARG A 122 -5.97 0.25 5.35
CA ARG A 122 -7.40 -0.01 5.09
C ARG A 122 -8.03 -0.84 6.21
N LYS A 123 -7.35 -1.88 6.69
CA LYS A 123 -7.82 -2.70 7.81
C LYS A 123 -7.98 -1.85 9.06
N PHE A 124 -7.01 -0.99 9.36
CA PHE A 124 -7.05 -0.08 10.50
C PHE A 124 -8.23 0.91 10.41
N LYS A 125 -8.42 1.57 9.26
CA LYS A 125 -9.56 2.47 9.05
C LYS A 125 -10.90 1.76 9.26
N LYS A 126 -11.06 0.55 8.72
CA LYS A 126 -12.27 -0.26 8.92
C LYS A 126 -12.52 -0.55 10.40
N MET A 127 -11.48 -0.85 11.18
CA MET A 127 -11.62 -1.05 12.63
C MET A 127 -11.99 0.23 13.38
N GLU A 128 -11.47 1.38 12.97
CA GLU A 128 -11.85 2.68 13.55
C GLU A 128 -13.31 3.05 13.28
N GLU A 129 -13.81 2.75 12.08
CA GLU A 129 -15.19 3.03 11.67
C GLU A 129 -16.20 2.08 12.33
N MET A 130 -15.78 0.85 12.66
CA MET A 130 -16.63 -0.16 13.29
C MET A 130 -16.95 0.20 14.74
N ARG A 131 -18.16 0.71 14.98
CA ARG A 131 -18.61 1.18 16.29
C ARG A 131 -18.93 0.03 17.23
N LEU A 132 -18.60 0.26 18.49
CA LEU A 132 -18.92 -0.65 19.59
C LEU A 132 -19.98 0.00 20.50
N PRO A 133 -21.07 -0.69 20.85
CA PRO A 133 -22.10 -0.12 21.71
C PRO A 133 -21.57 0.10 23.13
N SER A 134 -21.81 1.29 23.69
CA SER A 134 -21.34 1.68 25.01
C SER A 134 -21.93 0.84 26.14
N SER A 135 -23.13 0.28 25.96
CA SER A 135 -23.84 -0.54 26.97
C SER A 135 -23.70 -2.05 26.77
N PHE A 136 -22.97 -2.50 25.74
CA PHE A 136 -22.84 -3.93 25.45
C PHE A 136 -22.04 -4.67 26.54
N ASP A 137 -22.48 -5.86 26.95
CA ASP A 137 -21.73 -6.71 27.88
C ASP A 137 -20.84 -7.70 27.12
N TYR A 138 -19.53 -7.46 27.15
CA TYR A 138 -18.55 -8.27 26.44
C TYR A 138 -18.35 -9.67 27.01
N THR A 139 -18.80 -9.96 28.24
CA THR A 139 -18.74 -11.33 28.80
C THR A 139 -19.65 -12.31 28.06
N SER A 140 -20.66 -11.79 27.34
CA SER A 140 -21.59 -12.59 26.55
C SER A 140 -21.00 -13.14 25.24
N ILE A 141 -19.82 -12.65 24.80
CA ILE A 141 -19.21 -13.04 23.54
C ILE A 141 -18.45 -14.35 23.71
N LYS A 142 -18.96 -15.42 23.10
CA LYS A 142 -18.26 -16.71 23.02
C LYS A 142 -16.96 -16.58 22.22
N GLY A 143 -15.86 -17.08 22.79
CA GLY A 143 -14.53 -17.08 22.17
C GLY A 143 -13.69 -15.83 22.48
N LEU A 144 -14.27 -14.83 23.15
CA LEU A 144 -13.52 -13.72 23.72
C LEU A 144 -12.88 -14.16 25.03
N THR A 145 -11.61 -13.81 25.25
CA THR A 145 -10.96 -14.14 26.53
C THR A 145 -11.59 -13.37 27.69
N SER A 146 -11.57 -13.95 28.89
CA SER A 146 -12.09 -13.27 30.09
C SER A 146 -11.35 -11.96 30.37
N GLU A 147 -10.03 -11.92 30.14
CA GLU A 147 -9.22 -10.71 30.28
C GLU A 147 -9.66 -9.62 29.29
N ALA A 148 -9.87 -9.98 28.01
CA ALA A 148 -10.36 -9.02 27.02
C ALA A 148 -11.79 -8.55 27.35
N ALA A 149 -12.69 -9.44 27.76
CA ALA A 149 -14.05 -9.09 28.15
C ALA A 149 -14.08 -8.12 29.34
N GLU A 150 -13.28 -8.37 30.38
CA GLU A 150 -13.12 -7.49 31.53
C GLU A 150 -12.62 -6.11 31.12
N LYS A 151 -11.56 -6.06 30.31
CA LYS A 151 -10.98 -4.80 29.82
C LYS A 151 -11.95 -4.02 28.94
N LEU A 152 -12.67 -4.68 28.04
CA LEU A 152 -13.66 -4.01 27.18
C LEU A 152 -14.85 -3.47 27.96
N ASN A 153 -15.34 -4.23 28.95
CA ASN A 153 -16.40 -3.76 29.85
C ASN A 153 -15.94 -2.60 30.75
N LYS A 154 -14.66 -2.57 31.14
CA LYS A 154 -14.06 -1.50 31.94
C LYS A 154 -13.81 -0.22 31.13
N TYR A 155 -13.15 -0.33 29.97
CA TYR A 155 -12.72 0.83 29.18
C TYR A 155 -13.77 1.32 28.18
N ARG A 156 -14.78 0.51 27.84
CA ARG A 156 -15.89 0.86 26.94
C ARG A 156 -15.43 1.60 25.67
N PRO A 157 -14.51 1.03 24.87
CA PRO A 157 -14.03 1.69 23.66
C PRO A 157 -15.18 1.95 22.68
N SER A 158 -15.13 3.10 21.99
CA SER A 158 -16.19 3.49 21.04
C SER A 158 -16.08 2.83 19.66
N SER A 159 -14.95 2.16 19.38
CA SER A 159 -14.69 1.45 18.13
C SER A 159 -13.80 0.23 18.36
N VAL A 160 -13.81 -0.69 17.40
CA VAL A 160 -12.90 -1.85 17.40
C VAL A 160 -11.43 -1.40 17.29
N GLY A 161 -11.16 -0.31 16.57
CA GLY A 161 -9.82 0.28 16.47
C GLY A 161 -9.31 0.76 17.83
N MET A 162 -10.17 1.43 18.62
CA MET A 162 -9.84 1.78 20.00
C MET A 162 -9.60 0.54 20.86
N ALA A 163 -10.45 -0.48 20.74
CA ALA A 163 -10.27 -1.74 21.46
C ALA A 163 -8.90 -2.38 21.17
N SER A 164 -8.44 -2.37 19.91
CA SER A 164 -7.15 -2.96 19.52
C SER A 164 -5.92 -2.26 20.13
N ARG A 165 -6.07 -1.04 20.65
CA ARG A 165 -5.01 -0.29 21.34
C ARG A 165 -4.97 -0.56 22.84
N ILE A 166 -5.96 -1.24 23.40
CA ILE A 166 -6.01 -1.55 24.84
C ILE A 166 -4.99 -2.66 25.14
N SER A 167 -4.10 -2.40 26.09
CA SER A 167 -3.09 -3.37 26.49
C SER A 167 -3.72 -4.68 26.99
N GLY A 168 -3.23 -5.80 26.47
CA GLY A 168 -3.72 -7.16 26.77
C GLY A 168 -5.03 -7.54 26.09
N ILE A 169 -5.46 -6.79 25.07
CA ILE A 169 -6.41 -7.30 24.07
C ILE A 169 -5.60 -7.85 22.88
N SER A 170 -5.78 -9.13 22.57
CA SER A 170 -5.00 -9.80 21.52
C SER A 170 -5.62 -9.60 20.12
N PRO A 171 -4.84 -9.81 19.04
CA PRO A 171 -5.40 -9.85 17.68
C PRO A 171 -6.50 -10.90 17.48
N ALA A 172 -6.48 -11.99 18.25
CA ALA A 172 -7.54 -13.00 18.23
C ALA A 172 -8.84 -12.46 18.82
N ASP A 173 -8.77 -11.75 19.96
CA ASP A 173 -9.94 -11.09 20.58
C ASP A 173 -10.57 -10.07 19.62
N ILE A 174 -9.75 -9.26 18.95
CA ILE A 174 -10.22 -8.30 17.93
C ILE A 174 -10.91 -9.02 16.77
N SER A 175 -10.38 -10.17 16.34
CA SER A 175 -11.01 -10.97 15.28
C SER A 175 -12.38 -11.48 15.70
N VAL A 176 -12.51 -11.93 16.96
CA VAL A 176 -13.80 -12.35 17.54
C VAL A 176 -14.79 -11.19 17.58
N LEU A 177 -14.37 -9.99 18.02
CA LEU A 177 -15.21 -8.79 18.02
C LEU A 177 -15.70 -8.43 16.62
N ILE A 178 -14.79 -8.40 15.63
CA ILE A 178 -15.15 -8.08 14.24
C ILE A 178 -16.20 -9.07 13.72
N ILE A 179 -16.00 -10.37 13.94
CA ILE A 179 -16.96 -11.40 13.50
C ILE A 179 -18.30 -11.23 14.21
N TYR A 180 -18.29 -10.97 15.51
CA TYR A 180 -19.51 -10.82 16.31
C TYR A 180 -20.35 -9.64 15.84
N PHE A 181 -19.74 -8.46 15.69
CA PHE A 181 -20.46 -7.24 15.32
C PHE A 181 -20.78 -7.18 13.82
N SER A 182 -19.96 -7.77 12.94
CA SER A 182 -20.29 -7.85 11.50
C SER A 182 -21.49 -8.75 11.22
N ARG A 183 -21.76 -9.74 12.09
CA ARG A 183 -22.96 -10.60 11.97
C ARG A 183 -24.24 -9.90 12.42
N LYS A 184 -24.14 -8.91 13.32
CA LYS A 184 -25.28 -8.09 13.76
C LYS A 184 -25.60 -6.94 12.80
N GLU A 185 -24.66 -6.56 11.93
CA GLU A 185 -24.84 -5.58 10.84
C GLU A 185 -25.27 -6.23 9.50
N GLY A 186 -25.70 -7.50 9.50
CA GLY A 186 -26.34 -8.11 8.32
C GLY A 186 -27.70 -7.45 8.00
N PRO A 187 -28.14 -7.48 6.72
CA PRO A 187 -29.19 -6.63 6.17
C PRO A 187 -30.53 -6.66 6.92
#